data_AF-A0A7J5ENE2-F1
#
_entry.id   AF-A0A7J5ENE2-F1
#
_cell.length_a   1.000
_cell.length_b   1.000
_cell.length_c   1.000
_cell.angle_alpha   90.00
_cell.angle_beta   90.00
_cell.angle_gamma   90.00
#
_symmetry.space_group_name_H-M   'P 1'
#
loop_
_entity.id
_entity.type
_entity.pdbx_description
1 polymer ?
#
loop_
_entity_poly.entity_id
_entity_poly.type
_entity_poly.pdbx_seq_one_letter_code
_entity_poly.pdbx_strand_id
1 'polypeptide(L)' 'MHVPQRVLISRHGSDGHDVGFVVALPHVGQSLQMFLDDGKVMRTSPVTRVQHDGREIVIDTQNSRYRLELAS' A
#
# COMPACT_ATOMS: atom_id res chain seq x y z
N MET A 1 16.64 -0.69 -10.20
CA MET A 1 16.34 -1.37 -8.93
C MET A 1 15.52 -0.40 -8.08
N HIS A 2 14.27 -0.69 -7.76
CA HIS A 2 13.52 0.13 -6.79
C HIS A 2 13.91 -0.34 -5.39
N VAL A 3 14.34 0.59 -4.54
CA VAL A 3 14.62 0.31 -3.13
C VAL A 3 13.27 0.12 -2.43
N PRO A 4 13.10 -0.93 -1.60
CA PRO A 4 11.90 -1.09 -0.80
C PRO A 4 11.64 0.18 0.02
N GLN A 5 10.44 0.75 -0.09
CA GLN A 5 10.04 1.93 0.66
C GLN A 5 9.25 1.50 1.88
N ARG A 6 9.68 1.95 3.06
CA ARG A 6 8.93 1.77 4.30
C ARG A 6 7.70 2.68 4.29
N VAL A 7 6.54 2.14 4.63
CA VAL A 7 5.27 2.86 4.61
C VAL A 7 4.44 2.57 5.86
N LEU A 8 3.64 3.54 6.26
CA LEU A 8 2.52 3.34 7.16
C LEU A 8 1.29 3.01 6.32
N ILE A 9 0.67 1.87 6.57
CA ILE A 9 -0.44 1.31 5.81
C ILE A 9 -1.71 1.51 6.61
N SER A 10 -2.68 2.20 6.03
CA SER A 10 -4.01 2.39 6.61
C SER A 10 -5.06 1.86 5.67
N ARG A 11 -6.06 1.13 6.19
CA ARG A 11 -7.22 0.69 5.41
C ARG A 11 -8.45 1.50 5.82
N HIS A 12 -9.22 1.97 4.84
CA HIS A 12 -10.44 2.69 5.13
C HIS A 12 -11.43 1.80 5.90
N GLY A 13 -11.90 2.27 7.07
CA GLY A 13 -12.80 1.54 7.96
C GLY A 13 -12.10 0.62 8.97
N SER A 14 -10.77 0.68 9.09
CA SER A 14 -10.05 0.08 10.23
C SER A 14 -9.44 1.17 11.10
N ASP A 15 -9.55 1.01 12.42
CA ASP A 15 -8.96 1.95 13.39
C ASP A 15 -7.43 1.77 13.58
N GLY A 16 -6.83 0.80 12.89
CA GLY A 16 -5.42 0.45 13.00
C GLY A 16 -4.58 0.91 11.80
N HIS A 17 -3.28 1.09 12.06
CA HIS A 17 -2.26 1.27 11.06
C HIS A 17 -1.25 0.11 11.16
N ASP A 18 -0.90 -0.47 10.01
CA ASP A 18 0.16 -1.47 9.91
C ASP A 18 1.43 -0.80 9.38
N VAL A 19 2.60 -1.31 9.75
CA VAL A 19 3.87 -0.87 9.16
C VAL A 19 4.36 -1.92 8.17
N GLY A 20 4.80 -1.48 7.00
CA GLY A 20 5.30 -2.39 6.00
C GLY A 20 6.24 -1.77 4.99
N PHE A 21 6.50 -2.54 3.94
CA PHE A 21 7.38 -2.20 2.84
C PHE A 21 6.69 -2.43 1.51
N VAL A 22 6.86 -1.45 0.63
CA VAL A 22 6.43 -1.49 -0.77
C VAL A 22 7.68 -1.64 -1.62
N VAL A 23 7.76 -2.74 -2.36
CA VAL A 23 8.93 -3.06 -3.20
C VAL A 23 8.78 -2.56 -4.65
N ALA A 24 7.56 -2.20 -5.05
CA ALA A 24 7.23 -1.67 -6.36
C ALA A 24 6.03 -0.72 -6.25
N LEU A 25 6.00 0.32 -7.09
CA LEU A 25 4.87 1.23 -7.14
C LEU A 25 3.58 0.44 -7.51
N PRO A 26 2.43 0.79 -6.93
CA PRO A 26 1.17 0.15 -7.28
C PRO A 26 0.77 0.49 -8.73
N HIS A 27 0.26 -0.51 -9.44
CA HIS A 27 -0.20 -0.38 -10.83
C HIS A 27 -1.65 -0.85 -10.97
N VAL A 28 -2.45 -0.08 -11.70
CA VAL A 28 -3.85 -0.43 -12.00
C VAL A 28 -3.90 -1.75 -12.77
N GLY A 29 -4.84 -2.62 -12.40
CA GLY A 29 -5.04 -3.95 -12.97
C GLY A 29 -4.24 -5.07 -12.29
N GLN A 30 -3.27 -4.73 -11.42
CA GLN A 30 -2.48 -5.71 -10.67
C GLN A 30 -2.83 -5.69 -9.19
N SER A 31 -2.70 -6.84 -8.53
CA SER A 31 -2.74 -6.90 -7.07
C SER A 31 -1.50 -6.21 -6.50
N LEU A 32 -1.70 -5.35 -5.50
CA LEU A 32 -0.59 -4.85 -4.70
C LEU A 32 -0.14 -5.92 -3.70
N GLN A 33 1.17 -6.07 -3.57
CA GLN A 33 1.80 -6.89 -2.55
C GLN A 33 2.62 -6.00 -1.62
N MET A 34 2.34 -6.10 -0.33
CA MET A 34 3.03 -5.39 0.75
C MET A 34 3.62 -6.40 1.72
N PHE A 35 4.82 -6.12 2.20
CA PHE A 35 5.49 -6.93 3.22
C PHE A 35 5.35 -6.21 4.55
N LEU A 36 4.73 -6.86 5.52
CA LEU A 36 4.53 -6.30 6.86
C LEU A 36 5.81 -6.50 7.69
N ASP A 37 5.98 -5.68 8.72
CA ASP A 37 7.13 -5.74 9.62
C ASP A 37 7.21 -7.05 10.44
N ASP A 38 6.06 -7.69 10.68
CA ASP A 38 5.94 -9.02 11.29
C ASP A 38 6.32 -10.17 10.34
N GLY A 39 6.77 -9.87 9.12
CA GLY A 39 7.18 -10.83 8.10
C GLY A 39 6.04 -11.42 7.28
N LYS A 40 4.77 -11.04 7.54
CA LYS A 40 3.64 -11.46 6.71
C LYS A 40 3.60 -10.69 5.40
N VAL A 41 2.92 -11.29 4.43
CA VAL A 41 2.63 -10.67 3.14
C VAL A 41 1.15 -10.34 3.07
N MET A 42 0.83 -9.07 2.87
CA MET A 42 -0.51 -8.62 2.53
C MET A 42 -0.64 -8.50 1.02
N ARG A 43 -1.63 -9.18 0.44
CA ARG A 43 -1.96 -9.09 -0.99
C ARG A 43 -3.38 -8.57 -1.16
N THR A 44 -3.53 -7.55 -1.98
CA THR A 44 -4.84 -6.94 -2.25
C THR A 44 -5.54 -7.58 -3.45
N SER A 45 -6.83 -7.32 -3.59
CA SER A 45 -7.52 -7.42 -4.88
C SER A 45 -6.89 -6.46 -5.90
N PRO A 46 -7.13 -6.66 -7.21
CA PRO A 46 -6.56 -5.79 -8.24
C PRO A 46 -6.85 -4.31 -7.98
N VAL A 47 -5.81 -3.49 -8.14
CA VAL A 47 -5.88 -2.04 -8.01
C VAL A 47 -6.73 -1.47 -9.14
N THR A 48 -7.66 -0.59 -8.80
CA THR A 48 -8.54 0.11 -9.74
C THR A 48 -8.12 1.56 -9.94
N ARG A 49 -7.48 2.17 -8.91
CA ARG A 49 -6.99 3.54 -8.97
C ARG A 49 -5.77 3.71 -8.07
N VAL A 50 -4.83 4.54 -8.53
CA VAL A 50 -3.69 5.02 -7.76
C VAL A 50 -3.69 6.54 -7.81
N GLN A 51 -3.53 7.19 -6.66
CA GLN A 51 -3.24 8.61 -6.55
C GLN A 51 -2.00 8.79 -5.68
N HIS A 52 -1.12 9.68 -6.08
CA HIS A 52 0.14 9.94 -5.38
C HIS A 52 0.35 11.45 -5.29
N ASP A 53 0.60 11.97 -4.09
CA ASP A 53 0.84 13.40 -3.83
C ASP A 53 2.28 13.71 -3.39
N GLY A 54 3.17 12.73 -3.41
CA GLY A 54 4.58 12.83 -3.02
C GLY A 54 4.86 12.46 -1.57
N ARG A 55 3.87 12.53 -0.68
CA ARG A 55 3.98 12.05 0.72
C ARG A 55 3.14 10.80 0.94
N GLU A 56 2.08 10.65 0.17
CA GLU A 56 1.08 9.61 0.36
C GLU A 56 0.66 9.01 -0.99
N ILE A 57 0.47 7.69 -0.97
CA ILE A 57 -0.14 6.95 -2.07
C ILE A 57 -1.51 6.42 -1.61
N VAL A 58 -2.57 6.87 -2.27
CA VAL A 58 -3.93 6.32 -2.11
C VAL A 58 -4.18 5.28 -3.18
N ILE A 59 -4.57 4.09 -2.77
CA ILE A 59 -4.85 2.95 -3.64
C ILE A 59 -6.28 2.50 -3.42
N ASP A 60 -7.10 2.59 -4.46
CA ASP A 60 -8.40 1.94 -4.48
C ASP A 60 -8.26 0.57 -5.14
N THR A 61 -8.88 -0.43 -4.53
CA THR A 61 -9.07 -1.76 -5.09
C THR A 61 -10.57 -2.02 -5.23
N GLN A 62 -10.95 -3.18 -5.75
CA GLN A 62 -12.37 -3.53 -5.92
C GLN A 62 -13.19 -3.47 -4.62
N ASN A 63 -12.57 -3.71 -3.48
CA ASN A 63 -13.27 -3.89 -2.21
C ASN A 63 -12.68 -3.08 -1.05
N SER A 64 -11.64 -2.29 -1.27
CA SER A 64 -10.96 -1.56 -0.20
C SER A 64 -10.22 -0.35 -0.73
N ARG A 65 -10.04 0.63 0.16
CA ARG A 65 -9.15 1.76 -0.04
C ARG A 65 -8.00 1.65 0.95
N TYR A 66 -6.78 1.73 0.45
CA TYR A 66 -5.56 1.77 1.23
C TYR A 66 -4.91 3.13 1.08
N ARG A 67 -4.29 3.59 2.16
CA ARG A 67 -3.51 4.82 2.23
C ARG A 67 -2.12 4.44 2.73
N LEU A 68 -1.11 4.72 1.92
CA LEU A 68 0.29 4.44 2.22
C LEU A 68 1.00 5.78 2.45
N GLU A 69 1.35 6.09 3.69
CA GLU A 69 2.20 7.23 3.99
C GLU A 69 3.66 6.82 3.83
N LEU A 70 4.39 7.52 2.97
CA LEU A 70 5.82 7.29 2.77
C LEU A 70 6.55 7.74 4.04
N ALA A 71 7.16 6.80 4.77
CA ALA A 71 7.97 7.14 5.91
C ALA A 71 9.22 7.90 5.40
N SER A 72 9.47 9.07 5.99
CA SER A 72 10.65 9.89 5.69
C SER A 72 11.92 9.30 6.29
#